data_AF-A0A9P5K364-F1
#
_entry.id   AF-A0A9P5K364-F1
#
_cell.length_a   1.000
_cell.length_b   1.000
_cell.length_c   1.000
_cell.angle_alpha   90.00
_cell.angle_beta   90.00
_cell.angle_gamma   90.00
#
_symmetry.space_group_name_H-M   'P 1'
#
loop_
_entity.id
_entity.type
_entity.pdbx_description
1 polymer ?
#
loop_
_entity_poly.entity_id
_entity_poly.type
_entity_poly.pdbx_seq_one_letter_code
_entity_poly.pdbx_strand_id
1 'polypeptide(L)'
;MSKLQDPKTTRDGPSKAMKDDSQVSEALQRESVDGHVPTPAVPASGRAVLLDPRGLPLVPQPNSDPLDPLNWSKSEKALILFIVCYAGFLSIYLTTAPVASLPLLQEHFNISYTKVNWSLGVPALGLAIGILLFAGLSDIWGRRTALLGTTLIALVATGCTTTANLPYGAYLVLRLLQGIGAGPALNVGFAIVQDITYEHERGFKTGLWILSIDIGGMIGAFREF
;
A
#
# COMPACT_ATOMS: atom_id res chain seq x y z
N MET A 1 24.21 27.44 69.45
CA MET A 1 24.21 28.44 68.36
C MET A 1 23.22 28.00 67.29
N SER A 2 22.22 28.85 67.00
CA SER A 2 21.40 28.95 65.76
C SER A 2 20.68 27.70 65.25
N LYS A 3 19.38 27.52 65.53
CA LYS A 3 18.23 27.87 64.64
C LYS A 3 18.45 27.55 63.14
N LEU A 4 17.63 26.68 62.55
CA LEU A 4 16.43 27.07 61.77
C LEU A 4 15.73 25.84 61.17
N GLN A 5 14.41 25.89 61.26
CA GLN A 5 13.40 24.96 60.78
C GLN A 5 12.56 25.71 59.77
N ASP A 6 12.33 25.13 58.58
CA ASP A 6 11.13 25.24 57.74
C ASP A 6 11.40 24.65 56.34
N PRO A 7 10.41 23.96 55.74
CA PRO A 7 10.00 24.38 54.42
C PRO A 7 8.48 24.60 54.39
N LYS A 8 8.08 25.88 54.33
CA LYS A 8 6.70 26.28 54.05
C LYS A 8 6.50 26.45 52.55
N THR A 9 5.67 25.56 52.02
CA THR A 9 4.86 25.72 50.81
C THR A 9 4.08 27.05 50.85
N THR A 10 4.32 27.95 49.89
CA THR A 10 3.38 29.04 49.56
C THR A 10 3.28 29.20 48.04
N ARG A 11 2.15 28.73 47.52
CA ARG A 11 1.35 29.24 46.40
C ARG A 11 1.96 30.39 45.59
N ASP A 12 2.22 30.12 44.31
CA ASP A 12 2.12 31.12 43.24
C ASP A 12 1.19 30.59 42.13
N GLY A 13 0.17 31.40 41.83
CA GLY A 13 -0.95 31.08 40.96
C GLY A 13 -0.66 31.23 39.44
N PRO A 14 -1.71 31.06 38.61
CA PRO A 14 -1.64 30.72 37.18
C PRO A 14 -1.31 31.90 36.23
N SER A 15 -0.59 32.92 36.69
CA SER A 15 -0.45 34.19 35.94
C SER A 15 0.63 34.21 34.84
N LYS A 16 1.51 33.19 34.77
CA LYS A 16 2.55 33.12 33.72
C LYS A 16 2.12 32.32 32.49
N ALA A 17 1.24 31.34 32.64
CA ALA A 17 0.75 30.52 31.53
C ALA A 17 -0.21 31.30 30.59
N MET A 18 -1.07 32.16 31.15
CA MET A 18 -2.07 32.87 30.34
C MET A 18 -1.50 34.02 29.48
N LYS A 19 -0.30 34.52 29.78
CA LYS A 19 0.40 35.47 28.91
C LYS A 19 1.04 34.79 27.70
N ASP A 20 1.45 33.54 27.87
CA ASP A 20 2.05 32.73 26.81
C ASP A 20 0.99 32.37 25.76
N ASP A 21 -0.19 31.91 26.19
CA ASP A 21 -1.29 31.58 25.29
C ASP A 21 -1.82 32.80 24.49
N SER A 22 -1.83 33.99 25.09
CA SER A 22 -2.23 35.21 24.37
C SER A 22 -1.20 35.62 23.31
N GLN A 23 0.09 35.44 23.58
CA GLN A 23 1.16 35.75 22.62
C GLN A 23 1.26 34.70 21.51
N VAL A 24 1.01 33.44 21.83
CA VAL A 24 0.92 32.34 20.86
C VAL A 24 -0.30 32.54 19.96
N SER A 25 -1.45 32.97 20.49
CA SER A 25 -2.65 33.24 19.68
C SER A 25 -2.48 34.46 18.75
N GLU A 26 -1.76 35.50 19.17
CA GLU A 26 -1.39 36.63 18.30
C GLU A 26 -0.35 36.24 17.23
N ALA A 27 0.59 35.33 17.55
CA ALA A 27 1.55 34.80 16.58
C ALA A 27 0.86 33.90 15.53
N LEU A 28 -0.08 33.05 15.94
CA LEU A 28 -0.88 32.21 15.05
C LEU A 28 -1.86 33.02 14.20
N GLN A 29 -2.41 34.12 14.72
CA GLN A 29 -3.25 35.01 13.92
C GLN A 29 -2.42 35.81 12.91
N ARG A 30 -1.19 36.22 13.22
CA ARG A 30 -0.28 36.84 12.24
C ARG A 30 0.13 35.86 11.14
N GLU A 31 0.35 34.59 11.46
CA GLU A 31 0.64 33.55 10.47
C GLU A 31 -0.56 33.22 9.57
N SER A 32 -1.80 33.40 10.06
CA SER A 32 -3.04 33.20 9.27
C SER A 32 -3.45 34.38 8.38
N VAL A 33 -2.97 35.60 8.66
CA VAL A 33 -3.37 36.84 7.96
C VAL A 33 -2.46 37.12 6.76
N ASP A 34 -1.21 36.69 6.80
CA ASP A 34 -0.39 36.62 5.60
C ASP A 34 -0.84 35.42 4.78
N GLY A 35 -1.70 35.67 3.79
CA GLY A 35 -2.05 34.73 2.71
C GLY A 35 -0.86 34.37 1.81
N HIS A 36 0.33 34.26 2.38
CA HIS A 36 1.48 33.64 1.77
C HIS A 36 1.19 32.15 1.75
N VAL A 37 0.59 31.70 0.63
CA VAL A 37 0.78 30.33 0.15
C VAL A 37 2.24 30.01 0.41
N PRO A 38 2.59 28.96 1.19
CA PRO A 38 3.97 28.64 1.45
C PRO A 38 4.63 28.51 0.09
N THR A 39 5.47 29.49 -0.25
CA THR A 39 6.18 29.51 -1.51
C THR A 39 6.87 28.16 -1.56
N PRO A 40 6.55 27.30 -2.53
CA PRO A 40 7.13 25.98 -2.59
C PRO A 40 8.63 26.20 -2.64
N ALA A 41 9.34 25.61 -1.68
CA ALA A 41 10.78 25.75 -1.52
C ALA A 41 11.42 25.67 -2.90
N VAL A 42 11.95 26.81 -3.38
CA VAL A 42 12.65 26.88 -4.66
C VAL A 42 13.76 25.84 -4.57
N PRO A 43 13.72 24.76 -5.36
CA PRO A 43 14.84 23.82 -5.37
C PRO A 43 16.06 24.61 -5.84
N ALA A 44 17.17 24.48 -5.12
CA ALA A 44 18.44 25.19 -5.36
C ALA A 44 19.10 24.93 -6.73
N SER A 45 18.40 24.26 -7.64
CA SER A 45 18.84 23.95 -8.99
C SER A 45 18.03 24.82 -9.96
N GLY A 46 18.69 25.74 -10.67
CA GLY A 46 18.10 26.72 -11.60
C GLY A 46 17.40 26.14 -12.84
N ARG A 47 16.49 25.18 -12.65
CA ARG A 47 15.66 24.54 -13.67
C ARG A 47 14.26 25.18 -13.63
N ALA A 48 13.70 25.47 -14.79
CA ALA A 48 12.33 25.99 -14.88
C ALA A 48 11.34 25.00 -14.26
N VAL A 49 10.61 25.45 -13.24
CA VAL A 49 9.58 24.67 -12.55
C VAL A 49 8.43 24.42 -13.54
N LEU A 50 8.13 23.15 -13.81
CA LEU A 50 6.97 22.79 -14.62
C LEU A 50 5.69 23.01 -13.80
N LEU A 51 4.79 23.80 -14.37
CA LEU A 51 3.51 24.17 -13.79
C LEU A 51 2.39 23.36 -14.46
N ASP A 52 1.41 22.94 -13.67
CA ASP A 52 0.12 22.42 -14.15
C ASP A 52 -0.62 23.51 -14.95
N PRO A 53 -1.55 23.19 -15.88
CA PRO A 53 -2.50 24.14 -16.48
C PRO A 53 -3.17 25.15 -15.54
N ARG A 54 -3.14 24.95 -14.22
CA ARG A 54 -3.64 25.86 -13.18
C ARG A 54 -2.57 26.80 -12.59
N GLY A 55 -1.34 26.76 -13.10
CA GLY A 55 -0.21 27.57 -12.62
C GLY A 55 0.43 27.09 -11.32
N LEU A 56 0.05 25.91 -10.81
CA LEU A 56 0.63 25.31 -9.60
C LEU A 56 1.85 24.45 -9.97
N PRO A 57 2.91 24.41 -9.14
CA PRO A 57 4.06 23.56 -9.40
C PRO A 57 3.68 22.09 -9.33
N LEU A 58 4.10 21.31 -10.33
CA LEU A 58 3.98 19.86 -10.30
C LEU A 58 4.89 19.30 -9.21
N VAL A 59 4.32 18.51 -8.31
CA VAL A 59 5.05 17.78 -7.27
C VAL A 59 4.78 16.29 -7.48
N PRO A 60 5.81 15.46 -7.66
CA PRO A 60 7.23 15.79 -7.90
C PRO A 60 7.47 16.50 -9.25
N GLN A 61 8.55 17.28 -9.34
CA GLN A 61 8.98 17.93 -10.58
C GLN A 61 9.56 16.88 -11.54
N PRO A 62 9.08 16.79 -12.80
CA PRO A 62 9.62 15.86 -13.79
C PRO A 62 11.12 16.13 -14.02
N ASN A 63 11.94 15.08 -13.96
CA ASN A 63 13.33 15.18 -14.36
C ASN A 63 13.42 15.16 -15.90
N SER A 64 14.48 15.68 -16.53
CA SER A 64 14.63 15.59 -18.01
C SER A 64 15.16 14.25 -18.49
N ASP A 65 15.14 13.23 -17.64
CA ASP A 65 15.55 11.88 -18.01
C ASP A 65 14.40 11.21 -18.80
N PRO A 66 14.64 10.65 -20.00
CA PRO A 66 13.59 9.97 -20.78
C PRO A 66 13.00 8.74 -20.09
N LEU A 67 13.70 8.19 -19.09
CA LEU A 67 13.28 7.05 -18.29
C LEU A 67 12.46 7.43 -17.05
N ASP A 68 12.21 8.72 -16.83
CA ASP A 68 11.35 9.18 -15.75
C ASP A 68 9.88 8.79 -16.01
N PRO A 69 9.22 8.00 -15.14
CA PRO A 69 7.80 7.64 -15.27
C PRO A 69 6.87 8.87 -15.38
N LEU A 70 7.30 10.04 -14.91
CA LEU A 70 6.55 11.28 -15.00
C LEU A 70 6.47 11.83 -16.44
N ASN A 71 7.42 11.52 -17.32
CA ASN A 71 7.47 12.01 -18.70
C ASN A 71 6.70 11.15 -19.71
N TRP A 72 6.23 9.96 -19.34
CA TRP A 72 5.52 9.06 -20.25
C TRP A 72 4.18 9.61 -20.74
N SER A 73 3.75 9.15 -21.91
CA SER A 73 2.47 9.51 -22.50
C SER A 73 1.30 9.08 -21.60
N LYS A 74 0.17 9.79 -21.71
CA LYS A 74 -1.04 9.45 -20.93
C LYS A 74 -1.52 8.01 -21.18
N SER A 75 -1.35 7.51 -22.41
CA SER A 75 -1.66 6.13 -22.81
C SER A 75 -0.76 5.11 -22.13
N GLU A 76 0.54 5.36 -22.03
CA GLU A 76 1.48 4.46 -21.34
C GLU A 76 1.17 4.39 -19.85
N LYS A 77 0.91 5.54 -19.21
CA LYS A 77 0.51 5.59 -17.81
C LYS A 77 -0.80 4.84 -17.56
N ALA A 78 -1.78 4.98 -18.45
CA ALA A 78 -3.05 4.27 -18.35
C ALA A 78 -2.88 2.75 -18.53
N LEU A 79 -2.03 2.32 -19.46
CA LEU A 79 -1.72 0.90 -19.68
C LEU A 79 -1.00 0.29 -18.47
N ILE A 80 -0.02 0.98 -17.89
CA ILE A 80 0.69 0.52 -16.70
C ILE A 80 -0.27 0.43 -15.51
N LEU A 81 -1.11 1.45 -15.32
CA LEU A 81 -2.14 1.43 -14.29
C LEU A 81 -3.09 0.24 -14.47
N PHE A 82 -3.53 -0.04 -15.71
CA PHE A 82 -4.37 -1.19 -16.02
C PHE A 82 -3.68 -2.52 -15.69
N ILE A 83 -2.42 -2.70 -16.06
CA ILE A 83 -1.65 -3.92 -15.74
C ILE A 83 -1.54 -4.12 -14.22
N VAL A 84 -1.25 -3.05 -13.49
CA VAL A 84 -1.09 -3.10 -12.03
C VAL A 84 -2.42 -3.38 -11.33
N CYS A 85 -3.51 -2.77 -11.79
CA CYS A 85 -4.87 -3.08 -11.33
C CYS A 85 -5.23 -4.54 -11.61
N TYR A 86 -4.94 -5.04 -12.82
CA TYR A 86 -5.21 -6.43 -13.20
C TYR A 86 -4.37 -7.43 -12.40
N ALA A 87 -3.11 -7.13 -12.12
CA ALA A 87 -2.24 -7.96 -11.29
C ALA A 87 -2.73 -8.01 -9.83
N GLY A 88 -3.13 -6.86 -9.26
CA GLY A 88 -3.73 -6.80 -7.92
C GLY A 88 -5.06 -7.55 -7.85
N PHE A 89 -5.92 -7.36 -8.84
CA PHE A 89 -7.18 -8.09 -9.02
C PHE A 89 -6.95 -9.61 -9.03
N LEU A 90 -6.05 -10.10 -9.89
CA LEU A 90 -5.74 -11.53 -9.99
C LEU A 90 -5.18 -12.09 -8.68
N SER A 91 -4.34 -11.33 -7.99
CA SER A 91 -3.69 -11.77 -6.75
C SER A 91 -4.69 -12.03 -5.63
N ILE A 92 -5.65 -11.12 -5.44
CA ILE A 92 -6.73 -11.34 -4.47
C ILE A 92 -7.72 -12.38 -4.97
N TYR A 93 -8.12 -12.34 -6.25
CA TYR A 93 -9.04 -13.30 -6.84
C TYR A 93 -8.58 -14.75 -6.63
N LEU A 94 -7.30 -15.05 -6.90
CA LEU A 94 -6.74 -16.39 -6.68
C LEU A 94 -6.80 -16.83 -5.20
N THR A 95 -6.65 -15.88 -4.28
CA THR A 95 -6.64 -16.15 -2.84
C THR A 95 -8.05 -16.32 -2.27
N THR A 96 -9.05 -15.63 -2.85
CA THR A 96 -10.45 -15.65 -2.37
C THR A 96 -11.35 -16.64 -3.12
N ALA A 97 -11.04 -17.00 -4.37
CA ALA A 97 -11.76 -18.03 -5.12
C ALA A 97 -12.02 -19.36 -4.37
N PRO A 98 -11.10 -19.86 -3.51
CA PRO A 98 -11.31 -21.10 -2.76
C PRO A 98 -12.41 -21.02 -1.69
N VAL A 99 -12.80 -19.82 -1.26
CA VAL A 99 -13.79 -19.60 -0.20
C VAL A 99 -15.14 -20.20 -0.57
N ALA A 100 -15.54 -20.08 -1.84
CA ALA A 100 -16.78 -20.65 -2.38
C ALA A 100 -16.72 -22.18 -2.60
N SER A 101 -15.56 -22.81 -2.38
CA SER A 101 -15.37 -24.25 -2.60
C SER A 101 -14.97 -24.98 -1.32
N LEU A 102 -15.03 -24.32 -0.16
CA LEU A 102 -14.69 -24.92 1.13
C LEU A 102 -15.52 -26.18 1.44
N PRO A 103 -16.85 -26.22 1.21
CA PRO A 103 -17.63 -27.42 1.49
C PRO A 103 -17.21 -28.60 0.60
N LEU A 104 -16.96 -28.35 -0.69
CA LEU A 104 -16.47 -29.36 -1.62
C LEU A 104 -15.06 -29.86 -1.24
N LEU A 105 -14.20 -28.95 -0.76
CA LEU A 105 -12.87 -29.29 -0.30
C LEU A 105 -12.91 -30.15 0.97
N GLN A 106 -13.88 -29.91 1.85
CA GLN A 106 -14.13 -30.72 3.04
C GLN A 106 -14.52 -32.15 2.67
N GLU A 107 -15.43 -32.31 1.71
CA GLU A 107 -15.88 -33.61 1.22
C GLU A 107 -14.75 -34.36 0.51
N HIS A 108 -14.04 -33.68 -0.40
CA HIS A 108 -12.95 -34.26 -1.19
C HIS A 108 -11.79 -34.80 -0.32
N PHE A 109 -11.39 -34.06 0.71
CA PHE A 109 -10.30 -34.47 1.61
C PHE A 109 -10.77 -35.25 2.84
N ASN A 110 -12.08 -35.36 3.06
CA ASN A 110 -12.70 -35.96 4.25
C ASN A 110 -12.09 -35.44 5.58
N ILE A 111 -12.00 -34.12 5.71
CA ILE A 111 -11.33 -33.44 6.84
C ILE A 111 -12.31 -32.67 7.73
N SER A 112 -11.90 -32.42 8.98
CA SER A 112 -12.67 -31.57 9.93
C SER A 112 -12.67 -30.10 9.51
N TYR A 113 -13.73 -29.37 9.85
CA TYR A 113 -13.89 -27.92 9.66
C TYR A 113 -12.66 -27.10 10.07
N THR A 114 -12.00 -27.46 11.19
CA THR A 114 -10.79 -26.76 11.63
C THR A 114 -9.66 -26.85 10.62
N LYS A 115 -9.47 -28.02 9.97
CA LYS A 115 -8.47 -28.22 8.92
C LYS A 115 -8.87 -27.50 7.63
N VAL A 116 -10.16 -27.45 7.31
CA VAL A 116 -10.64 -26.66 6.16
C VAL A 116 -10.27 -25.18 6.33
N ASN A 117 -10.45 -24.60 7.53
CA ASN A 117 -10.11 -23.20 7.79
C ASN A 117 -8.62 -22.89 7.60
N TRP A 118 -7.72 -23.84 7.90
CA TRP A 118 -6.29 -23.69 7.62
C TRP A 118 -5.98 -23.48 6.13
N SER A 119 -6.83 -23.97 5.22
CA SER A 119 -6.64 -23.75 3.78
C SER A 119 -6.84 -22.29 3.33
N LEU A 120 -7.45 -21.46 4.18
CA LEU A 120 -7.55 -20.01 4.00
C LEU A 120 -6.53 -19.25 4.84
N GLY A 121 -6.25 -19.72 6.06
CA GLY A 121 -5.26 -19.08 6.94
C GLY A 121 -3.84 -19.16 6.38
N VAL A 122 -3.45 -20.31 5.81
CA VAL A 122 -2.10 -20.53 5.25
C VAL A 122 -1.77 -19.58 4.09
N PRO A 123 -2.60 -19.42 3.04
CA PRO A 123 -2.31 -18.45 1.99
C PRO A 123 -2.31 -17.00 2.50
N ALA A 124 -3.13 -16.65 3.50
CA ALA A 124 -3.08 -15.32 4.12
C ALA A 124 -1.75 -15.05 4.85
N LEU A 125 -1.21 -16.06 5.56
CA LEU A 125 0.15 -15.98 6.14
C LEU A 125 1.22 -15.87 5.06
N GLY A 126 1.09 -16.65 3.97
CA GLY A 126 1.98 -16.57 2.82
C GLY A 126 1.98 -15.18 2.19
N LEU A 127 0.82 -14.55 2.09
CA LEU A 127 0.66 -13.18 1.58
C LEU A 127 1.38 -12.16 2.46
N ALA A 128 1.24 -12.26 3.77
CA ALA A 128 1.97 -11.39 4.71
C ALA A 128 3.50 -11.54 4.56
N ILE A 129 3.98 -12.78 4.48
CA ILE A 129 5.41 -13.09 4.27
C ILE A 129 5.88 -12.56 2.90
N GLY A 130 5.08 -12.75 1.85
CA GLY A 130 5.38 -12.29 0.50
C GLY A 130 5.51 -10.77 0.44
N ILE A 131 4.60 -10.03 1.07
CA ILE A 131 4.69 -8.56 1.15
C ILE A 131 6.00 -8.14 1.83
N LEU A 132 6.34 -8.75 2.98
CA LEU A 132 7.55 -8.39 3.72
C LEU A 132 8.84 -8.68 2.95
N LEU A 133 8.94 -9.86 2.34
CA LEU A 133 10.15 -10.27 1.61
C LEU A 133 10.36 -9.44 0.35
N PHE A 134 9.30 -9.24 -0.43
CA PHE A 134 9.42 -8.57 -1.73
C PHE A 134 9.28 -7.06 -1.67
N ALA A 135 8.93 -6.47 -0.52
CA ALA A 135 8.95 -5.02 -0.35
C ALA A 135 10.36 -4.46 -0.63
N GLY A 136 11.37 -4.90 0.13
CA GLY A 136 12.75 -4.47 -0.09
C GLY A 136 13.35 -5.03 -1.38
N LEU A 137 12.98 -6.25 -1.77
CA LEU A 137 13.53 -6.88 -2.99
C LEU A 137 13.12 -6.15 -4.26
N SER A 138 11.91 -5.57 -4.29
CA SER A 138 11.41 -4.81 -5.44
C SER A 138 12.20 -3.51 -5.69
N ASP A 139 12.80 -2.94 -4.65
CA ASP A 139 13.61 -1.73 -4.77
C ASP A 139 15.01 -2.04 -5.33
N ILE A 140 15.54 -3.25 -5.06
CA ILE A 140 16.88 -3.66 -5.52
C ILE A 140 16.83 -4.27 -6.92
N TRP A 141 15.86 -5.16 -7.19
CA TRP A 141 15.80 -5.92 -8.45
C TRP A 141 14.94 -5.23 -9.53
N GLY A 142 14.26 -4.15 -9.16
CA GLY A 142 13.36 -3.40 -10.02
C GLY A 142 11.91 -3.89 -9.92
N ARG A 143 10.98 -2.94 -10.04
CA ARG A 143 9.54 -3.21 -9.84
C ARG A 143 8.93 -4.15 -10.90
N ARG A 144 9.43 -4.08 -12.15
CA ARG A 144 8.90 -4.88 -13.27
C ARG A 144 9.24 -6.37 -13.16
N THR A 145 10.47 -6.69 -12.81
CA THR A 145 10.96 -8.08 -12.66
C THR A 145 10.33 -8.73 -11.43
N ALA A 146 10.17 -7.98 -10.34
CA ALA A 146 9.46 -8.44 -9.14
C ALA A 146 8.02 -8.83 -9.49
N LEU A 147 7.26 -7.97 -10.17
CA LEU A 147 5.86 -8.23 -10.50
C LEU A 147 5.68 -9.43 -11.45
N LEU A 148 6.54 -9.57 -12.46
CA LEU A 148 6.50 -10.72 -13.38
C LEU A 148 6.92 -12.02 -12.70
N GLY A 149 7.98 -12.00 -11.89
CA GLY A 149 8.48 -13.17 -11.19
C GLY A 149 7.47 -13.73 -10.19
N THR A 150 6.82 -12.86 -9.43
CA THR A 150 5.86 -13.27 -8.40
C THR A 150 4.55 -13.75 -9.03
N THR A 151 4.13 -13.13 -10.14
CA THR A 151 2.98 -13.61 -10.94
C THR A 151 3.25 -15.00 -11.51
N LEU A 152 4.45 -15.27 -12.02
CA LEU A 152 4.82 -16.62 -12.50
C LEU A 152 4.79 -17.64 -11.37
N ILE A 153 5.32 -17.31 -10.19
CA ILE A 153 5.26 -18.18 -9.01
C ILE A 153 3.80 -18.48 -8.63
N ALA A 154 2.95 -17.46 -8.61
CA ALA A 154 1.53 -17.63 -8.31
C ALA A 154 0.81 -18.50 -9.36
N LEU A 155 1.11 -18.34 -10.65
CA LEU A 155 0.53 -19.15 -11.72
C LEU A 155 0.97 -20.62 -11.64
N VAL A 156 2.26 -20.87 -11.41
CA VAL A 156 2.78 -22.23 -11.24
C VAL A 156 2.16 -22.90 -10.02
N ALA A 157 2.11 -22.19 -8.88
CA ALA A 157 1.48 -22.70 -7.66
C ALA A 157 0.00 -23.04 -7.91
N THR A 158 -0.75 -22.17 -8.61
CA THR A 158 -2.16 -22.41 -8.96
C THR A 158 -2.32 -23.62 -9.88
N GLY A 159 -1.48 -23.75 -10.93
CA GLY A 159 -1.50 -24.90 -11.82
C GLY A 159 -1.23 -26.21 -11.09
N CYS A 160 -0.26 -26.21 -10.16
CA CYS A 160 0.03 -27.37 -9.32
C CYS A 160 -1.10 -27.70 -8.33
N THR A 161 -1.90 -26.73 -7.88
CA THR A 161 -3.05 -27.02 -7.00
C THR A 161 -4.19 -27.76 -7.70
N THR A 162 -4.30 -27.66 -9.03
CA THR A 162 -5.36 -28.31 -9.83
C THR A 162 -5.06 -29.79 -10.11
N THR A 163 -3.89 -30.30 -9.72
CA THR A 163 -3.49 -31.68 -10.00
C THR A 163 -4.32 -32.68 -9.18
N ALA A 164 -4.96 -33.64 -9.87
CA ALA A 164 -6.06 -34.47 -9.34
C ALA A 164 -5.71 -35.51 -8.23
N ASN A 165 -4.51 -35.50 -7.63
CA ASN A 165 -4.10 -36.51 -6.64
C ASN A 165 -3.21 -35.95 -5.52
N LEU A 166 -3.41 -34.68 -5.15
CA LEU A 166 -2.52 -34.03 -4.19
C LEU A 166 -2.87 -34.39 -2.74
N PRO A 167 -1.91 -34.80 -1.89
CA PRO A 167 -2.19 -34.95 -0.46
C PRO A 167 -2.47 -33.59 0.18
N TYR A 168 -3.31 -33.56 1.21
CA TYR A 168 -3.73 -32.32 1.88
C TYR A 168 -2.56 -31.43 2.33
N GLY A 169 -1.47 -32.03 2.84
CA GLY A 169 -0.27 -31.28 3.22
C GLY A 169 0.41 -30.57 2.04
N ALA A 170 0.52 -31.24 0.89
CA ALA A 170 1.08 -30.62 -0.31
C ALA A 170 0.16 -29.50 -0.84
N TYR A 171 -1.16 -29.69 -0.75
CA TYR A 171 -2.12 -28.64 -1.10
C TYR A 171 -1.95 -27.38 -0.25
N LEU A 172 -1.76 -27.51 1.08
CA LEU A 172 -1.47 -26.37 1.95
C LEU A 172 -0.15 -25.67 1.59
N VAL A 173 0.90 -26.43 1.29
CA VAL A 173 2.21 -25.85 0.89
C VAL A 173 2.09 -25.08 -0.43
N LEU A 174 1.38 -25.63 -1.42
CA LEU A 174 1.13 -24.92 -2.67
C LEU A 174 0.30 -23.65 -2.45
N ARG A 175 -0.68 -23.68 -1.53
CA ARG A 175 -1.44 -22.48 -1.14
C ARG A 175 -0.57 -21.45 -0.44
N LEU A 176 0.37 -21.87 0.41
CA LEU A 176 1.35 -20.96 1.01
C LEU A 176 2.19 -20.28 -0.07
N LEU A 177 2.70 -21.04 -1.04
CA LEU A 177 3.49 -20.52 -2.16
C LEU A 177 2.67 -19.58 -3.05
N GLN A 178 1.40 -19.90 -3.29
CA GLN A 178 0.48 -19.03 -4.01
C GLN A 178 0.32 -17.68 -3.29
N GLY A 179 0.12 -17.70 -1.96
CA GLY A 179 0.06 -16.48 -1.15
C GLY A 179 1.34 -15.66 -1.20
N ILE A 180 2.51 -16.32 -1.12
CA ILE A 180 3.83 -15.66 -1.24
C ILE A 180 4.01 -15.00 -2.61
N GLY A 181 3.51 -15.62 -3.69
CA GLY A 181 3.55 -15.04 -5.04
C GLY A 181 2.52 -13.92 -5.26
N ALA A 182 1.38 -13.97 -4.58
CA ALA A 182 0.31 -12.98 -4.70
C ALA A 182 0.58 -11.68 -3.92
N GLY A 183 1.18 -11.78 -2.72
CA GLY A 183 1.43 -10.62 -1.85
C GLY A 183 2.26 -9.49 -2.47
N PRO A 184 3.37 -9.76 -3.18
CA PRO A 184 4.22 -8.74 -3.77
C PRO A 184 3.50 -7.85 -4.79
N ALA A 185 2.52 -8.38 -5.53
CA ALA A 185 1.75 -7.59 -6.49
C ALA A 185 0.97 -6.45 -5.81
N LEU A 186 0.62 -6.60 -4.52
CA LEU A 186 -0.05 -5.56 -3.75
C LEU A 186 0.92 -4.41 -3.40
N ASN A 187 2.07 -4.73 -2.79
CA ASN A 187 3.02 -3.69 -2.38
C ASN A 187 3.72 -3.04 -3.59
N VAL A 188 4.20 -3.86 -4.53
CA VAL A 188 4.87 -3.37 -5.74
C VAL A 188 3.89 -2.62 -6.63
N GLY A 189 2.64 -3.10 -6.74
CA GLY A 189 1.59 -2.41 -7.47
C GLY A 189 1.31 -1.03 -6.90
N PHE A 190 1.15 -0.93 -5.58
CA PHE A 190 0.98 0.36 -4.91
C PHE A 190 2.13 1.32 -5.20
N ALA A 191 3.37 0.84 -5.11
CA ALA A 191 4.55 1.66 -5.35
C ALA A 191 4.66 2.13 -6.81
N ILE A 192 4.32 1.28 -7.80
CA ILE A 192 4.27 1.68 -9.22
C ILE A 192 3.22 2.79 -9.44
N VAL A 193 2.04 2.68 -8.81
CA VAL A 193 1.00 3.72 -8.90
C VAL A 193 1.51 5.02 -8.29
N GLN A 194 2.27 4.99 -7.20
CA GLN A 194 2.86 6.19 -6.62
C GLN A 194 3.92 6.83 -7.53
N ASP A 195 4.72 6.04 -8.23
CA ASP A 195 5.80 6.55 -9.09
C ASP A 195 5.30 7.21 -10.39
N ILE A 196 4.17 6.75 -10.94
CA ILE A 196 3.62 7.28 -12.22
C ILE A 196 2.66 8.46 -12.02
N THR A 197 2.40 8.87 -10.78
CA THR A 197 1.33 9.84 -10.45
C THR A 197 1.84 11.11 -9.79
N TYR A 198 1.30 12.24 -10.23
CA TYR A 198 1.48 13.52 -9.58
C TYR A 198 0.66 13.59 -8.29
N GLU A 199 1.12 14.35 -7.31
CA GLU A 199 0.50 14.42 -5.99
C GLU A 199 -0.98 14.82 -6.02
N HIS A 200 -1.37 15.73 -6.92
CA HIS A 200 -2.76 16.18 -7.08
C HIS A 200 -3.72 15.12 -7.64
N GLU A 201 -3.21 14.11 -8.36
CA GLU A 201 -4.00 12.99 -8.92
C GLU A 201 -3.76 11.66 -8.20
N ARG A 202 -2.78 11.60 -7.28
CA ARG A 202 -2.33 10.37 -6.62
C ARG A 202 -3.47 9.67 -5.86
N GLY A 203 -4.29 10.43 -5.15
CA GLY A 203 -5.42 9.88 -4.39
C GLY A 203 -6.45 9.17 -5.27
N PHE A 204 -6.82 9.77 -6.40
CA PHE A 204 -7.79 9.18 -7.32
C PHE A 204 -7.28 7.89 -7.95
N LYS A 205 -6.03 7.89 -8.43
CA LYS A 205 -5.42 6.72 -9.09
C LYS A 205 -5.14 5.59 -8.11
N THR A 206 -4.74 5.92 -6.88
CA THR A 206 -4.61 4.93 -5.79
C THR A 206 -5.97 4.33 -5.44
N GLY A 207 -7.02 5.16 -5.36
CA GLY A 207 -8.39 4.68 -5.13
C GLY A 207 -8.85 3.72 -6.22
N LEU A 208 -8.60 4.02 -7.49
CA LEU A 208 -8.93 3.11 -8.61
C LEU A 208 -8.22 1.76 -8.48
N TRP A 209 -6.96 1.76 -8.03
CA TRP A 209 -6.20 0.54 -7.79
C TRP A 209 -6.79 -0.30 -6.65
N ILE A 210 -7.13 0.32 -5.52
CA ILE A 210 -7.77 -0.37 -4.38
C ILE A 210 -9.13 -0.95 -4.81
N LEU A 211 -9.94 -0.20 -5.55
CA LEU A 211 -11.23 -0.68 -6.07
C LEU A 211 -11.05 -1.94 -6.94
N SER A 212 -10.03 -1.98 -7.78
CA SER A 212 -9.73 -3.16 -8.60
C SER A 212 -9.43 -4.40 -7.74
N ILE A 213 -8.70 -4.22 -6.65
CA ILE A 213 -8.36 -5.30 -5.70
C ILE A 213 -9.61 -5.81 -4.99
N ASP A 214 -10.45 -4.89 -4.49
CA ASP A 214 -11.69 -5.24 -3.78
C ASP A 214 -12.68 -5.96 -4.71
N ILE A 215 -12.80 -5.52 -5.97
CA ILE A 215 -13.61 -6.21 -6.98
C ILE A 215 -13.09 -7.65 -7.19
N GLY A 216 -11.77 -7.86 -7.19
CA GLY A 216 -11.18 -9.21 -7.27
C GLY A 216 -11.58 -10.10 -6.09
N GLY A 217 -11.56 -9.54 -4.88
CA GLY A 217 -12.04 -10.21 -3.67
C GLY A 217 -13.50 -10.59 -3.76
N MET A 218 -14.35 -9.64 -4.17
CA MET A 218 -15.79 -9.85 -4.30
C MET A 218 -16.11 -10.91 -5.36
N ILE A 219 -15.53 -10.84 -6.56
CA ILE A 219 -15.79 -11.81 -7.63
C ILE A 219 -15.34 -13.22 -7.21
N GLY A 220 -14.21 -13.34 -6.51
CA GLY A 220 -13.74 -14.63 -6.00
C GLY A 220 -14.70 -15.24 -4.96
N ALA A 221 -15.26 -14.41 -4.07
CA ALA A 221 -16.19 -14.86 -3.03
C ALA A 221 -17.62 -15.10 -3.53
N PHE A 222 -18.04 -14.41 -4.61
CA PHE A 222 -19.45 -14.39 -5.06
C PHE A 222 -19.87 -15.59 -5.94
N ARG A 223 -18.98 -16.57 -6.20
CA ARG A 223 -19.29 -17.75 -7.03
C ARG A 223 -20.18 -18.79 -6.31
N GLU A 224 -21.25 -18.35 -5.64
CA GLU A 224 -22.22 -19.16 -4.90
C GLU A 224 -23.70 -18.82 -5.23
N PHE A 225 -23.97 -18.32 -6.44
CA PHE A 225 -25.32 -18.33 -7.03
C PHE A 225 -25.27 -18.81 -8.48
#